data_AF-A0A7W8GEI7-F1
#
_entry.id   AF-A0A7W8GEI7-F1
#
_cell.length_a   1.000
_cell.length_b   1.000
_cell.length_c   1.000
_cell.angle_alpha   90.00
_cell.angle_beta   90.00
_cell.angle_gamma   90.00
#
_symmetry.space_group_name_H-M   'P 1'
#
loop_
_entity.id
_entity.type
_entity.pdbx_description
1 polymer ?
#
loop_
_entity_poly.entity_id
_entity_poly.type
_entity_poly.pdbx_seq_one_letter_code
_entity_poly.pdbx_strand_id
1 'polypeptide(L)'
;MRLFDFDCGGPGWRAYDLAVYGWSLFSNSGTSPEVSGQAWQSFLTAYQTVRSLGAADLQALPLFVTARAVWFMGLTAGRAHEYGTEVPDLGFFQYGLKFIRDWEARPEA
;
A
#
# COMPACT_ATOMS: atom_id res chain seq x y z
N MET A 1 -14.30 -11.70 10.92
CA MET A 1 -13.70 -11.03 9.76
C MET A 1 -14.14 -11.77 8.50
N ARG A 2 -14.60 -11.06 7.47
CA ARG A 2 -14.91 -11.63 6.15
C ARG A 2 -14.00 -10.94 5.14
N LEU A 3 -13.28 -11.72 4.35
CA LEU A 3 -12.41 -11.23 3.28
C LEU A 3 -13.10 -11.53 1.94
N PHE A 4 -13.05 -10.57 1.02
CA PHE A 4 -13.61 -10.65 -0.33
C PHE A 4 -12.66 -9.96 -1.32
N ASP A 5 -13.01 -9.98 -2.61
CA ASP A 5 -12.23 -9.35 -3.70
C ASP A 5 -10.88 -10.02 -3.99
N PHE A 6 -10.92 -11.31 -4.36
CA PHE A 6 -9.74 -12.13 -4.71
C PHE A 6 -9.53 -12.23 -6.24
N ASP A 7 -10.13 -11.34 -7.03
CA ASP A 7 -10.03 -11.34 -8.50
C ASP A 7 -8.59 -11.05 -8.99
N CYS A 8 -7.81 -10.35 -8.18
CA CYS A 8 -6.39 -10.06 -8.37
C CYS A 8 -5.47 -11.01 -7.59
N GLY A 9 -6.01 -12.10 -7.02
CA GLY A 9 -5.25 -13.07 -6.23
C GLY A 9 -4.36 -13.98 -7.09
N GLY A 10 -3.22 -14.41 -6.54
CA GLY A 10 -2.32 -15.35 -7.22
C GLY A 10 -1.06 -15.64 -6.40
N PRO A 11 -0.14 -16.47 -6.92
CA PRO A 11 1.17 -16.69 -6.32
C PRO A 11 1.94 -15.37 -6.22
N GLY A 12 2.52 -15.09 -5.04
CA GLY A 12 3.25 -13.85 -4.80
C GLY A 12 4.03 -13.87 -3.49
N TRP A 13 4.69 -12.75 -3.20
CA TRP A 13 5.40 -12.57 -1.94
C TRP A 13 4.41 -12.27 -0.82
N ARG A 14 4.58 -12.95 0.32
CA ARG A 14 3.78 -12.67 1.52
C ARG A 14 3.85 -11.21 1.94
N ALA A 15 5.03 -10.61 1.86
CA ALA A 15 5.23 -9.20 2.19
C ALA A 15 4.38 -8.26 1.31
N TYR A 16 4.00 -8.67 0.09
CA TYR A 16 3.14 -7.86 -0.78
C TYR A 16 1.75 -7.66 -0.18
N ASP A 17 1.08 -8.72 0.24
CA ASP A 17 -0.27 -8.61 0.84
C ASP A 17 -0.27 -7.72 2.08
N LEU A 18 0.78 -7.81 2.91
CA LEU A 18 0.94 -6.96 4.09
C LEU A 18 1.20 -5.50 3.69
N ALA A 19 2.03 -5.28 2.68
CA ALA A 19 2.34 -3.95 2.17
C ALA A 19 1.13 -3.28 1.51
N VAL A 20 0.19 -4.02 0.92
CA VAL A 20 -1.06 -3.44 0.40
C VAL A 20 -1.90 -2.85 1.53
N TYR A 21 -1.97 -3.52 2.68
CA TYR A 21 -2.62 -2.96 3.87
C TYR A 21 -1.88 -1.72 4.39
N GLY A 22 -0.54 -1.79 4.48
CA GLY A 22 0.29 -0.63 4.84
C GLY A 22 0.06 0.57 3.92
N TRP A 23 0.09 0.34 2.60
CA TRP A 23 -0.24 1.34 1.59
C TRP A 23 -1.60 1.98 1.86
N SER A 24 -2.65 1.16 2.09
CA SER A 24 -4.00 1.68 2.36
C SER A 24 -4.09 2.53 3.62
N LEU A 25 -3.32 2.25 4.68
CA LEU A 25 -3.29 3.06 5.89
C LEU A 25 -2.68 4.44 5.60
N PHE A 26 -1.54 4.45 4.92
CA PHE A 26 -0.76 5.68 4.72
C PHE A 26 -1.22 6.52 3.51
N SER A 27 -1.91 5.92 2.55
CA SER A 27 -2.52 6.63 1.43
C SER A 27 -3.94 7.12 1.74
N ASN A 28 -4.40 7.02 2.99
CA ASN A 28 -5.69 7.56 3.39
C ASN A 28 -5.52 8.98 3.90
N SER A 29 -5.96 9.98 3.13
CA SER A 29 -5.85 11.40 3.49
C SER A 29 -6.63 11.80 4.75
N GLY A 30 -7.54 10.95 5.24
CA GLY A 30 -8.34 11.21 6.44
C GLY A 30 -7.69 10.80 7.76
N THR A 31 -6.51 10.16 7.74
CA THR A 31 -5.83 9.65 8.95
C THR A 31 -4.47 10.30 9.11
N SER A 32 -4.11 10.68 10.35
CA SER A 32 -2.80 11.28 10.59
C SER A 32 -1.67 10.24 10.39
N PRO A 33 -0.45 10.68 10.02
CA PRO A 33 0.71 9.79 9.91
C PRO A 33 0.97 8.96 11.17
N GLU A 34 0.76 9.53 12.35
CA GLU A 34 0.99 8.90 13.65
C GLU A 34 -0.02 7.78 13.90
N VAL A 35 -1.30 8.02 13.65
CA VAL A 35 -2.36 7.02 13.80
C VAL A 35 -2.12 5.86 12.82
N SER A 36 -1.75 6.18 11.59
CA SER A 36 -1.41 5.18 10.56
C SER A 36 -0.19 4.34 10.98
N GLY A 37 0.84 4.99 11.54
CA GLY A 37 2.03 4.33 12.06
C GLY A 37 1.73 3.39 13.24
N GLN A 38 0.91 3.82 14.19
CA GLN A 38 0.49 2.99 15.32
C GLN A 38 -0.32 1.78 14.86
N ALA A 39 -1.25 1.98 13.92
CA ALA A 39 -2.03 0.89 13.33
C ALA A 39 -1.14 -0.11 12.58
N TRP A 40 -0.18 0.39 11.81
CA TRP A 40 0.79 -0.43 11.08
C TRP A 40 1.65 -1.26 12.02
N GLN A 41 2.23 -0.64 13.05
CA GLN A 41 3.07 -1.34 14.04
C GLN A 41 2.27 -2.39 14.80
N SER A 42 1.05 -2.07 15.23
CA SER A 42 0.17 -3.01 15.93
C SER A 42 -0.17 -4.21 15.05
N PHE A 43 -0.48 -3.96 13.78
CA PHE A 43 -0.76 -5.02 12.80
C PHE A 43 0.46 -5.93 12.58
N LEU A 44 1.63 -5.37 12.29
CA LEU A 44 2.84 -6.17 12.06
C LEU A 44 3.25 -6.97 13.29
N THR A 45 3.12 -6.37 14.48
CA THR A 45 3.41 -7.06 15.74
C THR A 45 2.48 -8.26 15.91
N ALA A 46 1.16 -8.05 15.76
CA ALA A 46 0.17 -9.12 15.87
C ALA A 46 0.37 -10.21 14.80
N TYR A 47 0.63 -9.83 13.55
CA TYR A 47 0.88 -10.77 12.46
C TYR A 47 2.06 -11.70 12.78
N GLN A 48 3.16 -11.14 13.29
CA GLN A 48 4.37 -11.89 13.62
C GLN A 48 4.19 -12.87 14.80
N THR A 49 3.16 -12.69 15.65
CA THR A 49 2.81 -13.70 16.67
C THR A 49 2.27 -15.00 16.09
N VAL A 50 1.68 -14.94 14.89
CA VAL A 50 1.14 -16.10 14.18
C VAL A 50 2.12 -16.60 13.13
N ARG A 51 2.81 -15.68 12.45
CA ARG A 51 3.75 -16.01 11.38
C ARG A 51 4.90 -15.03 11.32
N SER A 52 6.09 -15.50 11.65
CA SER A 52 7.32 -14.70 11.57
C SER A 52 7.63 -14.27 10.13
N LEU A 53 8.19 -13.07 10.02
CA LEU A 53 8.71 -12.51 8.77
C LEU A 53 10.23 -12.58 8.80
N GLY A 54 10.83 -12.99 7.68
CA GLY A 54 12.29 -12.96 7.54
C GLY A 54 12.80 -11.54 7.32
N ALA A 55 14.12 -11.34 7.45
CA ALA A 55 14.74 -10.05 7.16
C ALA A 55 14.42 -9.54 5.73
N ALA A 56 14.41 -10.45 4.74
CA ALA A 56 14.06 -10.11 3.37
C ALA A 56 12.60 -9.67 3.22
N ASP A 57 11.66 -10.30 3.94
CA ASP A 57 10.25 -9.88 3.93
C ASP A 57 10.10 -8.48 4.50
N LEU A 58 10.74 -8.22 5.65
CA LEU A 58 10.70 -6.93 6.34
C LEU A 58 11.31 -5.81 5.47
N GLN A 59 12.45 -6.07 4.83
CA GLN A 59 13.08 -5.13 3.89
C GLN A 59 12.23 -4.88 2.64
N ALA A 60 11.43 -5.87 2.22
CA ALA A 60 10.56 -5.75 1.06
C ALA A 60 9.27 -4.96 1.34
N LEU A 61 8.80 -4.88 2.60
CA LEU A 61 7.58 -4.15 2.96
C LEU A 61 7.54 -2.71 2.41
N PRO A 62 8.53 -1.84 2.69
CA PRO A 62 8.49 -0.47 2.18
C PRO A 62 8.59 -0.39 0.66
N LEU A 63 9.28 -1.34 0.02
CA LEU A 63 9.39 -1.41 -1.45
C LEU A 63 8.04 -1.77 -2.07
N PHE A 64 7.31 -2.73 -1.48
CA PHE A 64 6.00 -3.13 -1.97
C PHE A 64 4.92 -2.07 -1.72
N VAL A 65 5.03 -1.25 -0.67
CA VAL A 65 4.14 -0.08 -0.48
C VAL A 65 4.28 0.88 -1.67
N THR A 66 5.52 1.20 -2.05
CA THR A 66 5.81 2.03 -3.23
C THR A 66 5.32 1.38 -4.52
N ALA A 67 5.62 0.09 -4.72
CA ALA A 67 5.18 -0.66 -5.90
C ALA A 67 3.65 -0.66 -6.03
N ARG A 68 2.92 -0.76 -4.91
CA ARG A 68 1.45 -0.70 -4.90
C ARG A 68 0.92 0.67 -5.33
N ALA A 69 1.55 1.75 -4.89
CA ALA A 69 1.16 3.11 -5.31
C ALA A 69 1.32 3.30 -6.83
N VAL A 70 2.44 2.83 -7.40
CA VAL A 70 2.67 2.86 -8.86
C VAL A 70 1.66 1.98 -9.59
N TRP A 71 1.42 0.76 -9.10
CA TRP A 71 0.45 -0.16 -9.69
C TRP A 71 -0.95 0.43 -9.71
N PHE A 72 -1.38 1.09 -8.62
CA PHE A 72 -2.72 1.68 -8.55
C PHE A 72 -2.90 2.82 -9.54
N MET A 73 -1.89 3.69 -9.69
CA MET A 73 -1.92 4.74 -10.73
C MET A 73 -1.98 4.13 -12.13
N GLY A 74 -1.18 3.09 -12.40
CA GLY A 74 -1.16 2.40 -13.68
C GLY A 74 -2.46 1.67 -14.00
N LEU A 75 -3.08 1.00 -13.02
CA LEU A 75 -4.37 0.33 -13.18
C LEU A 75 -5.46 1.32 -13.59
N THR A 76 -5.60 2.41 -12.83
CA THR A 76 -6.64 3.42 -13.07
C THR A 76 -6.44 4.08 -14.44
N ALA A 77 -5.21 4.41 -14.81
CA ALA A 77 -4.89 4.99 -16.11
C ALA A 77 -5.13 4.00 -17.27
N GLY A 78 -4.64 2.77 -17.13
CA GLY A 78 -4.74 1.73 -18.16
C GLY A 78 -6.18 1.27 -18.42
N ARG A 79 -7.03 1.36 -17.40
CA ARG A 79 -8.46 1.02 -17.47
C ARG A 79 -9.38 2.23 -17.57
N ALA A 80 -8.87 3.42 -17.91
CA ALA A 80 -9.71 4.62 -18.06
C ALA A 80 -10.87 4.44 -19.07
N HIS A 81 -10.71 3.54 -20.05
CA HIS A 81 -11.77 3.19 -21.00
C HIS A 81 -12.92 2.38 -20.38
N GLU A 82 -12.67 1.67 -19.28
CA GLU A 82 -13.66 0.90 -18.51
C GLU A 82 -14.18 1.70 -17.30
N TYR A 83 -13.28 2.40 -16.61
CA TYR A 83 -13.55 3.08 -15.34
C TYR A 83 -13.94 4.56 -15.51
N GLY A 84 -13.78 5.12 -16.70
CA GLY A 84 -13.96 6.53 -16.99
C GLY A 84 -12.68 7.36 -16.80
N THR A 85 -12.71 8.59 -17.28
CA THR A 85 -11.55 9.50 -17.32
C THR A 85 -11.57 10.56 -16.21
N GLU A 86 -12.57 10.55 -15.33
CA GLU A 86 -12.70 11.54 -14.25
C GLU A 86 -11.61 11.37 -13.18
N VAL A 87 -11.27 10.12 -12.85
CA VAL A 87 -10.29 9.81 -11.79
C VAL A 87 -8.83 9.96 -12.23
N PRO A 88 -8.36 9.44 -13.38
CA PRO A 88 -6.96 9.55 -13.79
C PRO A 88 -6.63 10.95 -14.36
N ASP A 89 -6.93 12.00 -13.61
CA ASP A 89 -6.55 13.38 -13.92
C ASP A 89 -5.18 13.74 -13.34
N LEU A 90 -4.72 14.97 -13.57
CA LEU A 90 -3.44 15.44 -13.05
C LEU A 90 -3.38 15.41 -11.51
N GLY A 91 -4.48 15.72 -10.83
CA GLY A 91 -4.55 15.75 -9.37
C GLY A 91 -4.33 14.38 -8.76
N PHE A 92 -4.90 13.34 -9.36
CA PHE A 92 -4.70 11.95 -8.97
C PHE A 92 -3.24 11.52 -9.06
N PHE A 93 -2.56 11.79 -10.18
CA PHE A 93 -1.13 11.45 -10.31
C PHE A 93 -0.25 12.28 -9.38
N GLN A 94 -0.55 13.57 -9.18
CA GLN A 94 0.16 14.40 -8.23
C GLN A 94 0.01 13.87 -6.80
N TYR A 95 -1.18 13.41 -6.43
CA TYR A 95 -1.43 12.79 -5.13
C TYR A 95 -0.60 11.51 -4.95
N GLY A 96 -0.62 10.60 -5.93
CA GLY A 96 0.16 9.36 -5.87
C GLY A 96 1.67 9.60 -5.84
N LEU A 97 2.19 10.55 -6.62
CA LEU A 97 3.60 10.93 -6.61
C LEU A 97 4.00 11.62 -5.29
N LYS A 98 3.13 12.45 -4.72
CA LYS A 98 3.34 13.05 -3.40
C LYS A 98 3.44 11.97 -2.34
N PHE A 99 2.51 11.00 -2.34
CA PHE A 99 2.56 9.87 -1.42
C PHE A 99 3.90 9.12 -1.49
N ILE A 100 4.40 8.81 -2.69
CA ILE A 100 5.67 8.11 -2.86
C ILE A 100 6.85 8.91 -2.28
N ARG A 101 6.89 10.23 -2.54
CA ARG A 101 7.94 11.11 -2.00
C ARG A 101 7.89 11.22 -0.48
N ASP A 102 6.68 11.39 0.06
CA ASP A 102 6.48 11.45 1.50
C ASP A 102 6.86 10.12 2.15
N TRP A 103 6.55 8.99 1.50
CA TRP A 103 6.90 7.64 1.93
C TRP A 103 8.42 7.43 1.99
N GLU A 104 9.13 7.83 0.94
CA GLU A 104 10.60 7.77 0.86
C GLU A 104 11.28 8.67 1.92
N ALA A 105 10.70 9.82 2.22
CA ALA A 105 11.25 10.78 3.18
C ALA A 105 11.03 10.38 4.66
N ARG A 106 10.32 9.29 4.95
CA ARG A 106 10.10 8.85 6.32
C ARG A 106 11.40 8.36 6.95
N PRO A 107 11.73 8.78 8.18
CA PRO A 107 12.71 8.06 8.98
C PRO A 107 12.23 6.62 9.14
N GLU A 108 13.14 5.65 8.99
CA GLU A 108 12.82 4.22 9.02
C GLU A 108 11.88 3.87 10.20
N ALA A 109 10.76 3.23 9.88
CA ALA A 109 9.80 2.68 10.86
C ALA A 109 10.29 1.35 11.40
#